data_AF-A0A524NTS6-F1
#
_entry.id   AF-A0A524NTS6-F1
#
_cell.length_a   1.000
_cell.length_b   1.000
_cell.length_c   1.000
_cell.angle_alpha   90.00
_cell.angle_beta   90.00
_cell.angle_gamma   90.00
#
_symmetry.space_group_name_H-M   'P 1'
#
loop_
_entity.id
_entity.type
_entity.pdbx_description
1 polymer ?
#
loop_
_entity_poly.entity_id
_entity_poly.type
_entity_poly.pdbx_seq_one_letter_code
_entity_poly.pdbx_strand_id
1 'polypeptide(L)'
;MVAAGREDTQCVVKRLGNTEPVSIHEIYNSLGATSHHFIVYRVDDTEERLDPYSCTPFTDTINDPPLIITQRKDDRLTLPAGVAYTIEPNQMLRLELHYINVTAAPQTSEATSTFIRMPDDEVEHEADIMFMGDTNITVPAMSEATLGPTFIQVPARFNGVNYFALTGHEHQWGTDVYIEVAESGGSAGTPVYDIPTFLWDEPATITHDPPFTLPDGGGFKLTCDWNNQSNNTVRFGTGVDDEMCFFWAYYFPSRGPLVCANGLFGCN
;
A
#
# COMPACT_ATOMS: atom_id res chain seq x y z
N MET A 1 10.74 -14.35 -17.83
CA MET A 1 12.10 -13.79 -17.93
C MET A 1 11.99 -12.31 -18.26
N VAL A 2 12.60 -11.46 -17.46
CA VAL A 2 12.68 -10.01 -17.66
C VAL A 2 14.05 -9.69 -18.26
N ALA A 3 14.08 -8.93 -19.36
CA ALA A 3 15.33 -8.51 -20.00
C ALA A 3 16.12 -7.54 -19.10
N ALA A 4 17.44 -7.42 -19.34
CA ALA A 4 18.28 -6.45 -18.66
C ALA A 4 17.81 -5.01 -18.93
N GLY A 5 17.85 -4.15 -17.91
CA GLY A 5 17.46 -2.74 -17.99
C GLY A 5 15.97 -2.52 -18.24
N ARG A 6 15.11 -3.50 -17.94
CA ARG A 6 13.67 -3.40 -18.15
C ARG A 6 12.92 -3.26 -16.85
N GLU A 7 11.96 -2.35 -16.89
CA GLU A 7 10.89 -2.16 -15.92
C GLU A 7 9.55 -2.39 -16.62
N ASP A 8 8.60 -3.00 -15.91
CA ASP A 8 7.22 -3.15 -16.36
C ASP A 8 6.32 -3.49 -15.18
N THR A 9 5.01 -3.30 -15.36
CA THR A 9 3.98 -3.78 -14.43
C THR A 9 3.12 -4.77 -15.17
N GLN A 10 3.04 -5.99 -14.64
CA GLN A 10 2.27 -7.07 -15.23
C GLN A 10 1.29 -7.63 -14.22
N CYS A 11 0.11 -7.99 -14.71
CA CYS A 11 -0.94 -8.60 -13.92
C CYS A 11 -1.21 -10.03 -14.39
N VAL A 12 -1.67 -10.85 -13.45
CA VAL A 12 -2.30 -12.16 -13.70
C VAL A 12 -3.62 -12.17 -12.94
N VAL A 13 -4.68 -12.72 -13.54
CA VAL A 13 -5.95 -12.96 -12.85
C VAL A 13 -6.14 -14.45 -12.71
N LYS A 14 -6.29 -14.91 -11.47
CA LYS A 14 -6.36 -16.33 -11.15
C LYS A 14 -7.44 -16.60 -10.11
N ARG A 15 -8.13 -17.72 -10.25
CA ARG A 15 -9.08 -18.22 -9.26
C ARG A 15 -8.33 -18.81 -8.07
N LEU A 16 -8.71 -18.45 -6.84
CA LEU A 16 -8.09 -19.03 -5.64
C LEU A 16 -8.38 -20.54 -5.52
N GLY A 17 -9.56 -20.98 -6.00
CA GLY A 17 -9.95 -22.38 -6.06
C GLY A 17 -10.52 -22.94 -4.75
N ASN A 18 -10.85 -22.08 -3.78
CA ASN A 18 -11.65 -22.46 -2.62
C ASN A 18 -13.11 -22.77 -3.03
N THR A 19 -13.68 -23.85 -2.48
CA THR A 19 -15.05 -24.27 -2.79
C THR A 19 -16.10 -23.67 -1.86
N GLU A 20 -15.67 -23.19 -0.70
CA GLU A 20 -16.49 -22.53 0.32
C GLU A 20 -15.87 -21.17 0.66
N PRO A 21 -16.61 -20.24 1.28
CA PRO A 21 -16.02 -19.02 1.83
C PRO A 21 -14.88 -19.35 2.78
N VAL A 22 -13.85 -18.51 2.81
CA VAL A 22 -12.73 -18.67 3.75
C VAL A 22 -12.35 -17.33 4.36
N SER A 23 -12.15 -17.32 5.68
CA SER A 23 -11.70 -16.13 6.40
C SER A 23 -10.18 -16.12 6.55
N ILE A 24 -9.53 -15.10 6.00
CA ILE A 24 -8.07 -14.96 5.95
C ILE A 24 -7.63 -13.96 7.02
N HIS A 25 -6.84 -14.42 8.00
CA HIS A 25 -6.31 -13.55 9.06
C HIS A 25 -4.85 -13.14 8.82
N GLU A 26 -4.15 -13.79 7.89
CA GLU A 26 -2.78 -13.44 7.57
C GLU A 26 -2.49 -13.68 6.08
N ILE A 27 -1.76 -12.75 5.49
CA ILE A 27 -1.22 -12.87 4.14
C ILE A 27 0.29 -12.73 4.23
N TYR A 28 1.01 -13.70 3.67
CA TYR A 28 2.47 -13.68 3.54
C TYR A 28 2.84 -13.61 2.06
N ASN A 29 3.56 -12.55 1.69
CA ASN A 29 4.08 -12.36 0.35
C ASN A 29 5.61 -12.53 0.36
N SER A 30 6.12 -13.14 -0.71
CA SER A 30 7.56 -13.25 -0.97
C SER A 30 7.86 -12.79 -2.38
N LEU A 31 8.87 -11.94 -2.53
CA LEU A 31 9.27 -11.28 -3.76
C LEU A 31 10.65 -11.80 -4.22
N GLY A 32 10.75 -12.14 -5.49
CA GLY A 32 12.01 -12.46 -6.16
C GLY A 32 12.92 -11.24 -6.32
N ALA A 33 14.17 -11.48 -6.70
CA ALA A 33 15.23 -10.47 -6.70
C ALA A 33 15.03 -9.26 -7.65
N THR A 34 14.06 -9.31 -8.56
CA THR A 34 13.75 -8.19 -9.47
C THR A 34 12.40 -7.55 -9.22
N SER A 35 11.67 -8.00 -8.19
CA SER A 35 10.35 -7.48 -7.88
C SER A 35 10.50 -6.20 -7.04
N HIS A 36 9.79 -5.15 -7.40
CA HIS A 36 9.81 -3.85 -6.71
C HIS A 36 8.59 -3.72 -5.79
N HIS A 37 7.39 -3.98 -6.32
CA HIS A 37 6.20 -4.15 -5.49
C HIS A 37 5.28 -5.26 -6.01
N PHE A 38 4.52 -5.85 -5.10
CA PHE A 38 3.55 -6.91 -5.37
C PHE A 38 2.24 -6.61 -4.66
N ILE A 39 1.15 -6.58 -5.41
CA ILE A 39 -0.17 -6.22 -4.89
C ILE A 39 -1.16 -7.32 -5.20
N VAL A 40 -1.98 -7.65 -4.21
CA VAL A 40 -2.98 -8.71 -4.32
C VAL A 40 -4.35 -8.11 -4.11
N TYR A 41 -5.23 -8.31 -5.08
CA TYR A 41 -6.59 -7.78 -5.09
C TYR A 41 -7.61 -8.92 -5.08
N ARG A 42 -8.77 -8.70 -4.44
CA ARG A 42 -10.01 -9.39 -4.84
C ARG A 42 -10.59 -8.63 -6.03
N VAL A 43 -11.01 -9.33 -7.07
CA VAL A 43 -11.63 -8.70 -8.25
C VAL A 43 -12.88 -9.45 -8.67
N ASP A 44 -13.81 -8.75 -9.31
CA ASP A 44 -15.10 -9.30 -9.80
C ASP A 44 -14.99 -9.97 -11.19
N ASP A 45 -13.78 -10.12 -11.72
CA ASP A 45 -13.53 -10.91 -12.93
C ASP A 45 -14.19 -12.30 -12.84
N THR A 46 -14.67 -12.80 -13.98
CA THR A 46 -15.33 -14.12 -14.04
C THR A 46 -14.49 -15.16 -14.78
N GLU A 47 -13.49 -14.72 -15.53
CA GLU A 47 -12.57 -15.54 -16.33
C GLU A 47 -11.13 -15.38 -15.85
N GLU A 48 -10.36 -16.48 -15.85
CA GLU A 48 -8.94 -16.42 -15.54
C GLU A 48 -8.15 -15.82 -16.69
N ARG A 49 -7.10 -15.07 -16.36
CA ARG A 49 -6.10 -14.58 -17.29
C ARG A 49 -4.73 -14.93 -16.77
N LEU A 50 -4.33 -16.17 -17.06
CA LEU A 50 -3.12 -16.80 -16.52
C LEU A 50 -1.83 -16.32 -17.20
N ASP A 51 -1.92 -15.90 -18.46
CA ASP A 51 -0.80 -15.29 -19.16
C ASP A 51 -0.63 -13.84 -18.68
N PRO A 52 0.58 -13.44 -18.22
CA PRO A 52 0.84 -12.07 -17.77
C PRO A 52 0.51 -11.04 -18.83
N TYR A 53 -0.07 -9.92 -18.40
CA TYR A 53 -0.40 -8.80 -19.27
C TYR A 53 -0.06 -7.46 -18.64
N SER A 54 0.28 -6.48 -19.48
CA SER A 54 0.49 -5.11 -19.01
C SER A 54 -0.78 -4.56 -18.38
N CYS A 55 -0.66 -4.10 -17.15
CA CYS A 55 -1.73 -3.45 -16.41
C CYS A 55 -1.24 -2.11 -15.87
N THR A 56 -2.17 -1.18 -15.67
CA THR A 56 -1.86 0.13 -15.12
C THR A 56 -1.77 0.00 -13.59
N PRO A 57 -0.65 0.42 -12.96
CA PRO A 57 -0.48 0.32 -11.52
C PRO A 57 -1.61 1.02 -10.76
N PHE A 58 -1.99 0.47 -9.60
CA PHE A 58 -2.94 1.08 -8.65
C PHE A 58 -4.32 1.48 -9.21
N THR A 59 -4.68 1.07 -10.43
CA THR A 59 -5.80 1.66 -11.18
C THR A 59 -7.18 1.30 -10.62
N ASP A 60 -7.30 0.14 -9.97
CA ASP A 60 -8.57 -0.27 -9.35
C ASP A 60 -8.58 -0.17 -7.83
N THR A 61 -7.63 0.53 -7.20
CA THR A 61 -7.64 0.75 -5.74
C THR A 61 -8.95 1.35 -5.21
N ILE A 62 -9.74 1.99 -6.08
CA ILE A 62 -11.06 2.53 -5.78
C ILE A 62 -12.18 1.48 -5.86
N ASN A 63 -12.15 0.57 -6.84
CA ASN A 63 -13.22 -0.41 -7.08
C ASN A 63 -12.92 -1.75 -6.39
N ASP A 64 -11.65 -2.14 -6.38
CA ASP A 64 -11.10 -3.37 -5.86
C ASP A 64 -9.95 -3.00 -4.90
N PRO A 65 -10.22 -2.71 -3.61
CA PRO A 65 -9.16 -2.44 -2.65
C PRO A 65 -8.16 -3.60 -2.57
N PRO A 66 -6.84 -3.32 -2.54
CA PRO A 66 -5.84 -4.32 -2.23
C PRO A 66 -6.12 -5.04 -0.91
N LEU A 67 -5.89 -6.35 -0.88
CA LEU A 67 -5.79 -7.10 0.37
C LEU A 67 -4.46 -6.84 1.07
N ILE A 68 -3.39 -6.66 0.28
CA ILE A 68 -2.04 -6.35 0.75
C ILE A 68 -1.26 -5.66 -0.37
N ILE A 69 -0.46 -4.67 0.01
CA ILE A 69 0.56 -4.05 -0.84
C ILE A 69 1.92 -4.38 -0.21
N THR A 70 2.77 -5.09 -0.95
CA THR A 70 4.10 -5.51 -0.49
C THR A 70 5.20 -4.80 -1.26
N GLN A 71 6.14 -4.21 -0.53
CA GLN A 71 7.33 -3.53 -1.07
C GLN A 71 8.63 -4.08 -0.48
N ARG A 72 8.59 -5.29 0.08
CA ARG A 72 9.74 -5.94 0.70
C ARG A 72 9.86 -7.36 0.21
N LYS A 73 11.08 -7.90 0.28
CA LYS A 73 11.34 -9.29 -0.10
C LYS A 73 10.44 -10.28 0.62
N ASP A 74 10.27 -10.09 1.92
CA ASP A 74 9.44 -10.93 2.78
C ASP A 74 8.53 -10.02 3.59
N ASP A 75 7.22 -10.15 3.41
CA ASP A 75 6.26 -9.26 4.03
C ASP A 75 5.04 -10.05 4.52
N ARG A 76 4.62 -9.76 5.74
CA ARG A 76 3.55 -10.47 6.43
C ARG A 76 2.62 -9.44 7.03
N LEU A 77 1.37 -9.48 6.59
CA LEU A 77 0.27 -8.75 7.19
C LEU A 77 -0.54 -9.73 8.03
N THR A 78 -0.40 -9.65 9.35
CA THR A 78 -1.24 -10.39 10.31
C THR A 78 -2.32 -9.46 10.84
N LEU A 79 -3.58 -9.83 10.63
CA LEU A 79 -4.73 -9.06 11.10
C LEU A 79 -4.94 -9.29 12.60
N PRO A 80 -5.53 -8.34 13.34
CA PRO A 80 -5.85 -8.50 14.75
C PRO A 80 -6.80 -9.68 15.02
N ALA A 81 -6.84 -10.14 16.27
CA ALA A 81 -7.78 -11.20 16.67
C ALA A 81 -9.23 -10.84 16.30
N GLY A 82 -9.95 -11.81 15.73
CA GLY A 82 -11.34 -11.61 15.26
C GLY A 82 -11.46 -10.81 13.96
N VAL A 83 -10.36 -10.42 13.31
CA VAL A 83 -10.39 -9.64 12.07
C VAL A 83 -9.91 -10.50 10.90
N ALA A 84 -10.66 -10.50 9.80
CA ALA A 84 -10.32 -11.27 8.61
C ALA A 84 -10.60 -10.50 7.31
N TYR A 85 -10.07 -11.00 6.20
CA TYR A 85 -10.65 -10.81 4.88
C TYR A 85 -11.47 -12.03 4.52
N THR A 86 -12.74 -11.84 4.17
CA THR A 86 -13.56 -12.91 3.58
C THR A 86 -13.21 -13.08 2.11
N ILE A 87 -12.94 -14.32 1.72
CA ILE A 87 -12.75 -14.73 0.33
C ILE A 87 -13.87 -15.69 -0.05
N GLU A 88 -14.72 -15.26 -0.99
CA GLU A 88 -15.86 -16.03 -1.48
C GLU A 88 -15.41 -17.27 -2.27
N PRO A 89 -16.29 -18.30 -2.43
CA PRO A 89 -16.00 -19.47 -3.25
C PRO A 89 -15.51 -19.06 -4.64
N ASN A 90 -14.37 -19.61 -5.05
CA ASN A 90 -13.79 -19.37 -6.37
C ASN A 90 -13.53 -17.88 -6.68
N GLN A 91 -13.29 -17.05 -5.65
CA GLN A 91 -12.91 -15.65 -5.81
C GLN A 91 -11.75 -15.51 -6.81
N MET A 92 -11.90 -14.56 -7.74
CA MET A 92 -10.79 -14.14 -8.58
C MET A 92 -9.87 -13.21 -7.80
N LEU A 93 -8.58 -13.49 -7.93
CA LEU A 93 -7.52 -12.66 -7.42
C LEU A 93 -6.73 -12.09 -8.59
N ARG A 94 -6.51 -10.78 -8.56
CA ARG A 94 -5.52 -10.16 -9.43
C ARG A 94 -4.21 -10.00 -8.67
N LEU A 95 -3.15 -10.48 -9.30
CA LEU A 95 -1.79 -10.41 -8.82
C LEU A 95 -1.05 -9.40 -9.70
N GLU A 96 -0.77 -8.22 -9.16
CA GLU A 96 -0.03 -7.15 -9.83
C GLU A 96 1.42 -7.17 -9.38
N LEU A 97 2.34 -7.34 -10.31
CA LEU A 97 3.77 -7.37 -10.06
C LEU A 97 4.46 -6.28 -10.87
N HIS A 98 4.99 -5.29 -10.15
CA HIS A 98 5.94 -4.33 -10.71
C HIS A 98 7.34 -4.84 -10.45
N TYR A 99 8.14 -4.89 -11.50
CA TYR A 99 9.50 -5.40 -11.46
C TYR A 99 10.45 -4.47 -12.17
N ILE A 100 11.69 -4.47 -11.70
CA ILE A 100 12.80 -3.72 -12.28
C ILE A 100 14.00 -4.66 -12.35
N ASN A 101 14.51 -4.92 -13.55
CA ASN A 101 15.75 -5.65 -13.74
C ASN A 101 16.89 -4.68 -14.05
N VAL A 102 17.54 -4.16 -13.02
CA VAL A 102 18.73 -3.29 -13.14
C VAL A 102 20.01 -4.05 -13.46
N THR A 103 19.97 -5.39 -13.56
CA THR A 103 21.16 -6.21 -13.82
C THR A 103 21.49 -6.26 -15.31
N ALA A 104 22.72 -6.66 -15.65
CA ALA A 104 23.16 -6.83 -17.04
C ALA A 104 22.69 -8.15 -17.69
N ALA A 105 21.96 -8.99 -16.96
CA ALA A 105 21.50 -10.30 -17.44
C ALA A 105 19.97 -10.44 -17.29
N PRO A 106 19.32 -11.26 -18.13
CA PRO A 106 17.92 -11.59 -17.92
C PRO A 106 17.70 -12.28 -16.56
N GLN A 107 16.64 -11.89 -15.86
CA GLN A 107 16.28 -12.45 -14.56
C GLN A 107 14.88 -13.07 -14.61
N THR A 108 14.61 -14.01 -13.71
CA THR A 108 13.25 -14.47 -13.46
C THR A 108 12.62 -13.55 -12.43
N SER A 109 11.50 -12.92 -12.81
CA SER A 109 10.64 -12.23 -11.86
C SER A 109 9.61 -13.22 -11.34
N GLU A 110 9.50 -13.30 -10.03
CA GLU A 110 8.59 -14.20 -9.32
C GLU A 110 8.09 -13.47 -8.07
N ALA A 111 6.83 -13.72 -7.72
CA ALA A 111 6.26 -13.34 -6.45
C ALA A 111 5.24 -14.40 -6.04
N THR A 112 5.12 -14.66 -4.75
CA THR A 112 4.16 -15.62 -4.20
C THR A 112 3.33 -14.95 -3.12
N SER A 113 2.04 -15.27 -3.07
CA SER A 113 1.15 -14.90 -1.97
C SER A 113 0.61 -16.16 -1.30
N THR A 114 0.72 -16.24 0.02
CA THR A 114 0.19 -17.32 0.85
C THR A 114 -0.88 -16.76 1.77
N PHE A 115 -2.06 -17.37 1.76
CA PHE A 115 -3.21 -16.98 2.55
C PHE A 115 -3.40 -17.96 3.71
N ILE A 116 -3.41 -17.45 4.94
CA ILE A 116 -3.56 -18.24 6.15
C ILE A 116 -4.94 -17.96 6.76
N ARG A 117 -5.69 -19.03 7.00
CA ARG A 117 -7.09 -18.98 7.43
C ARG A 117 -7.23 -18.94 8.94
N MET A 118 -8.29 -18.30 9.42
CA MET A 118 -8.82 -18.47 10.77
C MET A 118 -10.17 -19.20 10.73
N PRO A 119 -10.67 -19.75 11.86
CA PRO A 119 -12.02 -20.29 11.92
C PRO A 119 -13.07 -19.22 11.63
N ASP A 120 -14.04 -19.54 10.78
CA ASP A 120 -15.07 -18.57 10.35
C ASP A 120 -15.97 -18.13 11.53
N ASP A 121 -16.12 -18.96 12.57
CA ASP A 121 -16.90 -18.65 13.78
C ASP A 121 -16.15 -17.76 14.79
N GLU A 122 -14.87 -17.47 14.55
CA GLU A 122 -14.05 -16.53 15.33
C GLU A 122 -14.01 -15.13 14.69
N VAL A 123 -14.58 -14.93 13.49
CA VAL A 123 -14.58 -13.63 12.80
C VAL A 123 -15.62 -12.69 13.40
N GLU A 124 -15.15 -11.52 13.82
CA GLU A 124 -15.95 -10.42 14.36
C GLU A 124 -16.04 -9.25 13.36
N HIS A 125 -14.97 -8.98 12.61
CA HIS A 125 -14.85 -7.83 11.73
C HIS A 125 -14.12 -8.16 10.41
N GLU A 126 -14.53 -7.49 9.33
CA GLU A 126 -13.76 -7.44 8.08
C GLU A 126 -12.69 -6.35 8.15
N ALA A 127 -11.50 -6.62 7.62
CA ALA A 127 -10.48 -5.61 7.37
C ALA A 127 -10.65 -4.92 6.01
N ASP A 128 -10.02 -3.76 5.86
CA ASP A 128 -9.92 -3.03 4.60
C ASP A 128 -8.68 -2.12 4.62
N ILE A 129 -8.42 -1.44 3.51
CA ILE A 129 -7.24 -0.58 3.32
C ILE A 129 -7.64 0.83 2.87
N MET A 130 -6.88 1.82 3.33
CA MET A 130 -6.92 3.18 2.82
C MET A 130 -5.61 3.51 2.13
N PHE A 131 -5.64 4.26 1.03
CA PHE A 131 -4.47 4.75 0.31
C PHE A 131 -4.51 6.28 0.26
N MET A 132 -3.53 6.94 0.89
CA MET A 132 -3.60 8.37 1.16
C MET A 132 -2.25 9.04 0.90
N GLY A 133 -2.26 10.24 0.33
CA GLY A 133 -1.03 10.99 0.10
C GLY A 133 -1.26 12.41 -0.38
N ASP A 134 -0.15 13.06 -0.70
CA ASP A 134 -0.10 14.41 -1.27
C ASP A 134 0.86 14.44 -2.46
N THR A 135 0.39 14.99 -3.57
CA THR A 135 1.10 15.01 -4.85
C THR A 135 1.76 16.35 -5.14
N ASN A 136 1.72 17.32 -4.21
CA ASN A 136 2.33 18.64 -4.39
C ASN A 136 3.85 18.59 -4.17
N ILE A 137 4.51 17.66 -4.87
CA ILE A 137 5.93 17.38 -4.74
C ILE A 137 6.73 18.26 -5.70
N THR A 138 7.73 18.96 -5.16
CA THR A 138 8.76 19.65 -5.93
C THR A 138 10.07 19.56 -5.17
N VAL A 139 10.99 18.73 -5.65
CA VAL A 139 12.33 18.61 -5.06
C VAL A 139 13.35 19.17 -6.06
N PRO A 140 13.90 20.38 -5.84
CA PRO A 140 14.89 20.96 -6.76
C PRO A 140 16.11 20.05 -6.94
N ALA A 141 16.82 20.23 -8.05
CA ALA A 141 18.06 19.52 -8.33
C ALA A 141 19.09 19.73 -7.21
N MET A 142 19.82 18.68 -6.84
CA MET A 142 20.91 18.72 -5.85
C MET A 142 20.47 19.36 -4.51
N SER A 143 19.30 19.00 -4.01
CA SER A 143 18.73 19.61 -2.80
C SER A 143 17.89 18.65 -1.96
N GLU A 144 17.74 19.01 -0.69
CA GLU A 144 16.78 18.41 0.22
C GLU A 144 15.46 19.19 0.19
N ALA A 145 14.34 18.49 0.36
CA ALA A 145 13.02 19.11 0.48
C ALA A 145 12.13 18.30 1.41
N THR A 146 11.19 18.99 2.06
CA THR A 146 10.17 18.40 2.91
C THR A 146 8.80 18.80 2.40
N LEU A 147 7.88 17.84 2.28
CA LEU A 147 6.46 18.09 2.11
C LEU A 147 5.77 17.80 3.45
N GLY A 148 5.05 18.78 3.97
CA GLY A 148 4.18 18.60 5.12
C GLY A 148 4.59 19.36 6.40
N PRO A 149 3.94 19.06 7.53
CA PRO A 149 2.86 18.09 7.66
C PRO A 149 1.62 18.51 6.86
N THR A 150 1.16 17.64 5.96
CA THR A 150 -0.09 17.81 5.20
C THR A 150 -1.21 17.08 5.92
N PHE A 151 -2.31 17.78 6.20
CA PHE A 151 -3.45 17.17 6.88
C PHE A 151 -4.42 16.55 5.88
N ILE A 152 -4.67 15.25 6.04
CA ILE A 152 -5.64 14.47 5.27
C ILE A 152 -6.78 14.10 6.21
N GLN A 153 -7.87 14.85 6.12
CA GLN A 153 -9.06 14.58 6.93
C GLN A 153 -9.73 13.28 6.47
N VAL A 154 -9.99 12.38 7.41
CA VAL A 154 -10.68 11.13 7.11
C VAL A 154 -12.21 11.37 7.13
N PRO A 155 -12.97 10.91 6.12
CA PRO A 155 -14.42 11.10 6.09
C PRO A 155 -15.12 10.49 7.32
N ALA A 156 -16.16 11.17 7.81
CA ALA A 156 -16.87 10.76 9.03
C ALA A 156 -17.48 9.33 8.99
N ARG A 157 -17.62 8.72 7.80
CA ARG A 157 -18.04 7.31 7.66
C ARG A 157 -17.07 6.31 8.29
N PHE A 158 -15.83 6.74 8.52
CA PHE A 158 -14.78 5.96 9.18
C PHE A 158 -14.60 6.30 10.66
N ASN A 159 -15.44 7.15 11.26
CA ASN A 159 -15.37 7.39 12.70
C ASN A 159 -15.55 6.06 13.47
N GLY A 160 -14.69 5.83 14.46
CA GLY A 160 -14.71 4.63 15.29
C GLY A 160 -14.13 3.36 14.64
N VAL A 161 -13.50 3.44 13.46
CA VAL A 161 -12.67 2.32 12.97
C VAL A 161 -11.32 2.30 13.70
N ASN A 162 -10.71 1.11 13.74
CA ASN A 162 -9.44 0.82 14.35
C ASN A 162 -8.39 0.59 13.27
N TYR A 163 -7.28 1.29 13.34
CA TYR A 163 -6.13 1.15 12.44
C TYR A 163 -5.08 0.27 13.12
N PHE A 164 -4.61 -0.74 12.40
CA PHE A 164 -3.71 -1.76 12.97
C PHE A 164 -2.39 -1.90 12.23
N ALA A 165 -2.26 -1.41 11.01
CA ALA A 165 -0.99 -1.40 10.30
C ALA A 165 -0.89 -0.23 9.33
N LEU A 166 0.32 0.33 9.19
CA LEU A 166 0.63 1.41 8.25
C LEU A 166 1.95 1.13 7.52
N THR A 167 2.03 1.56 6.27
CA THR A 167 3.28 1.57 5.51
C THR A 167 3.40 2.91 4.79
N GLY A 168 4.53 3.60 4.97
CA GLY A 168 4.89 4.79 4.21
C GLY A 168 5.53 4.44 2.88
N HIS A 169 5.45 5.35 1.90
CA HIS A 169 5.96 5.13 0.56
C HIS A 169 6.47 6.42 -0.09
N GLU A 170 7.71 6.33 -0.59
CA GLU A 170 8.41 7.30 -1.44
C GLU A 170 9.18 6.52 -2.52
N HIS A 171 9.82 7.22 -3.46
CA HIS A 171 10.74 6.63 -4.43
C HIS A 171 12.21 6.90 -4.03
N GLN A 172 13.13 6.79 -5.00
CA GLN A 172 14.58 6.68 -4.80
C GLN A 172 15.25 7.82 -4.03
N TRP A 173 14.64 9.00 -3.98
CA TRP A 173 15.14 10.15 -3.24
C TRP A 173 14.55 10.28 -1.85
N GLY A 174 13.61 9.41 -1.50
CA GLY A 174 12.95 9.37 -0.20
C GLY A 174 13.90 9.07 0.94
N THR A 175 13.76 9.80 2.03
CA THR A 175 14.64 9.71 3.21
C THR A 175 13.88 9.58 4.52
N ASP A 176 12.62 10.00 4.57
CA ASP A 176 11.75 9.77 5.71
C ASP A 176 10.27 9.90 5.34
N VAL A 177 9.45 9.05 5.97
CA VAL A 177 7.99 9.21 5.99
C VAL A 177 7.55 9.21 7.44
N TYR A 178 6.91 10.29 7.85
CA TYR A 178 6.40 10.49 9.21
C TYR A 178 4.90 10.73 9.19
N ILE A 179 4.17 9.93 9.99
CA ILE A 179 2.71 9.96 10.03
C ILE A 179 2.24 10.17 11.46
N GLU A 180 1.38 11.16 11.64
CA GLU A 180 0.68 11.42 12.90
C GLU A 180 -0.83 11.33 12.71
N VAL A 181 -1.53 11.14 13.83
CA VAL A 181 -2.99 11.33 13.92
C VAL A 181 -3.29 12.64 14.62
N ALA A 182 -4.30 13.39 14.16
CA ALA A 182 -4.69 14.67 14.74
C ALA A 182 -6.19 14.94 14.60
N GLU A 183 -6.75 15.73 15.53
CA GLU A 183 -8.14 16.20 15.48
C GLU A 183 -8.39 17.14 14.29
N SER A 184 -7.38 17.92 13.90
CA SER A 184 -7.46 18.86 12.79
C SER A 184 -6.04 19.22 12.30
N GLY A 185 -5.93 19.87 11.15
CA GLY A 185 -4.62 20.32 10.63
C GLY A 185 -3.86 21.26 11.58
N GLY A 186 -4.56 22.06 12.39
CA GLY A 186 -3.96 22.97 13.36
C GLY A 186 -3.65 22.37 14.74
N SER A 187 -4.14 21.16 15.03
CA SER A 187 -3.95 20.49 16.33
C SER A 187 -2.58 19.81 16.42
N ALA A 188 -2.08 19.55 17.63
CA ALA A 188 -0.90 18.70 17.80
C ALA A 188 -1.19 17.28 17.30
N GLY A 189 -0.20 16.64 16.68
CA GLY A 189 -0.27 15.24 16.24
C GLY A 189 0.23 14.26 17.29
N THR A 190 -0.17 13.00 17.15
CA THR A 190 0.46 11.86 17.84
C THR A 190 1.07 10.93 16.80
N PRO A 191 2.37 10.62 16.86
CA PRO A 191 3.01 9.76 15.87
C PRO A 191 2.42 8.35 15.89
N VAL A 192 2.16 7.83 14.71
CA VAL A 192 1.76 6.43 14.46
C VAL A 192 2.68 5.73 13.47
N TYR A 193 3.49 6.47 12.71
CA TYR A 193 4.54 5.91 11.89
C TYR A 193 5.75 6.83 11.96
N ASP A 194 6.80 6.37 12.63
CA ASP A 194 8.06 7.08 12.85
C ASP A 194 9.17 6.01 12.84
N ILE A 195 9.91 5.94 11.74
CA ILE A 195 10.92 4.91 11.51
C ILE A 195 12.29 5.58 11.49
N PRO A 196 13.14 5.37 12.52
CA PRO A 196 14.47 6.01 12.60
C PRO A 196 15.43 5.71 11.44
N THR A 197 15.11 4.73 10.59
CA THR A 197 15.87 4.36 9.39
C THR A 197 14.89 3.94 8.31
N PHE A 198 14.11 4.90 7.82
CA PHE A 198 13.24 4.68 6.69
C PHE A 198 14.06 4.22 5.47
N LEU A 199 13.54 3.22 4.77
CA LEU A 199 14.11 2.65 3.55
C LEU A 199 13.04 2.77 2.48
N TRP A 200 13.25 3.61 1.48
CA TRP A 200 12.28 3.81 0.41
C TRP A 200 12.10 2.56 -0.47
N ASP A 201 13.14 1.73 -0.58
CA ASP A 201 13.18 0.51 -1.41
C ASP A 201 12.66 -0.74 -0.66
N GLU A 202 12.61 -0.69 0.67
CA GLU A 202 12.03 -1.71 1.52
C GLU A 202 11.28 -1.11 2.74
N PRO A 203 10.25 -0.28 2.53
CA PRO A 203 9.59 0.42 3.63
C PRO A 203 8.89 -0.56 4.54
N ALA A 204 9.09 -0.42 5.85
CA ALA A 204 8.52 -1.34 6.82
C ALA A 204 7.03 -1.07 7.04
N THR A 205 6.24 -2.13 7.06
CA THR A 205 4.87 -2.09 7.60
C THR A 205 4.94 -2.10 9.13
N ILE A 206 4.47 -1.03 9.77
CA ILE A 206 4.39 -0.93 11.23
C ILE A 206 3.02 -1.41 11.70
N THR A 207 3.01 -2.39 12.60
CA THR A 207 1.79 -2.92 13.23
C THR A 207 1.56 -2.28 14.59
N HIS A 208 0.30 -1.99 14.91
CA HIS A 208 -0.14 -1.43 16.19
C HIS A 208 -0.95 -2.45 16.97
N ASP A 209 -0.44 -2.83 18.14
CA ASP A 209 -1.13 -3.65 19.12
C ASP A 209 -0.99 -2.99 20.52
N PRO A 210 -2.06 -2.38 21.08
CA PRO A 210 -3.42 -2.36 20.54
C PRO A 210 -3.53 -1.48 19.27
N PRO A 211 -4.51 -1.76 18.38
CA PRO A 211 -4.89 -0.85 17.30
C PRO A 211 -5.27 0.54 17.84
N PHE A 212 -5.08 1.59 17.04
CA PHE A 212 -5.44 2.96 17.41
C PHE A 212 -6.67 3.46 16.65
N THR A 213 -7.27 4.53 17.15
CA THR A 213 -8.39 5.23 16.48
C THR A 213 -8.02 6.67 16.17
N LEU A 214 -8.76 7.28 15.25
CA LEU A 214 -8.72 8.72 15.04
C LEU A 214 -9.74 9.42 15.93
N PRO A 215 -9.50 10.68 16.34
CA PRO A 215 -10.57 11.54 16.84
C PRO A 215 -11.69 11.68 15.81
N ASP A 216 -12.94 11.84 16.26
CA ASP A 216 -14.08 12.00 15.37
C ASP A 216 -13.90 13.21 14.44
N GLY A 217 -13.98 12.96 13.12
CA GLY A 217 -13.74 13.99 12.11
C GLY A 217 -12.28 14.44 11.96
N GLY A 218 -11.36 13.79 12.68
CA GLY A 218 -9.91 13.98 12.57
C GLY A 218 -9.32 13.33 11.32
N GLY A 219 -8.00 13.19 11.32
CA GLY A 219 -7.27 12.70 10.16
C GLY A 219 -5.80 12.41 10.43
N PHE A 220 -5.09 12.17 9.35
CA PHE A 220 -3.65 11.93 9.37
C PHE A 220 -2.89 13.21 9.01
N LYS A 221 -1.70 13.36 9.57
CA LYS A 221 -0.69 14.31 9.13
C LYS A 221 0.44 13.52 8.49
N LEU A 222 0.72 13.81 7.22
CA LEU A 222 1.78 13.17 6.45
C LEU A 222 2.91 14.16 6.22
N THR A 223 4.13 13.75 6.57
CA THR A 223 5.37 14.42 6.22
C THR A 223 6.25 13.45 5.45
N CYS A 224 6.88 13.95 4.39
CA CYS A 224 7.77 13.22 3.50
C CYS A 224 9.03 14.06 3.27
N ASP A 225 10.21 13.45 3.39
CA ASP A 225 11.50 14.10 3.27
C ASP A 225 12.32 13.45 2.16
N TRP A 226 12.91 14.28 1.29
CA TRP A 226 13.74 13.81 0.18
C TRP A 226 15.13 14.44 0.17
N ASN A 227 16.06 13.73 -0.45
CA ASN A 227 17.38 14.24 -0.85
C ASN A 227 17.64 13.92 -2.34
N ASN A 228 17.27 14.85 -3.21
CA ASN A 228 17.45 14.70 -4.65
C ASN A 228 18.90 14.97 -5.07
N GLN A 229 19.62 13.93 -5.48
CA GLN A 229 21.01 14.03 -5.95
C GLN A 229 21.13 14.10 -7.47
N SER A 230 20.01 14.27 -8.19
CA SER A 230 20.01 14.45 -9.63
C SER A 230 20.19 15.91 -10.04
N ASN A 231 20.50 16.13 -11.32
CA ASN A 231 20.58 17.46 -11.93
C ASN A 231 19.22 18.03 -12.37
N ASN A 232 18.12 17.32 -12.10
CA ASN A 232 16.77 17.71 -12.52
C ASN A 232 15.91 18.02 -11.29
N THR A 233 14.92 18.91 -11.45
CA THR A 233 13.84 19.01 -10.48
C THR A 233 12.97 17.77 -10.57
N VAL A 234 12.78 17.09 -9.45
CA VAL A 234 11.90 15.92 -9.33
C VAL A 234 10.51 16.36 -8.87
N ARG A 235 9.48 15.68 -9.36
CA ARG A 235 8.06 16.00 -9.15
C ARG A 235 7.28 14.72 -8.88
N PHE A 236 6.00 14.88 -8.53
CA PHE A 236 5.10 13.76 -8.43
C PHE A 236 4.95 13.01 -9.77
N GLY A 237 5.00 11.68 -9.71
CA GLY A 237 4.73 10.78 -10.82
C GLY A 237 4.88 9.32 -10.42
N THR A 238 4.58 8.42 -11.35
CA THR A 238 4.62 6.96 -11.14
C THR A 238 5.87 6.30 -11.72
N GLY A 239 6.74 7.06 -12.38
CA GLY A 239 8.00 6.56 -12.94
C GLY A 239 9.13 6.53 -11.91
N VAL A 240 10.18 5.76 -12.22
CA VAL A 240 11.40 5.64 -11.39
C VAL A 240 12.15 6.97 -11.18
N ASP A 241 12.00 7.92 -12.10
CA ASP A 241 12.64 9.24 -12.02
C ASP A 241 11.75 10.29 -11.33
N ASP A 242 10.51 9.93 -11.00
CA ASP A 242 9.56 10.77 -10.26
C ASP A 242 9.55 10.41 -8.78
N GLU A 243 8.83 11.16 -7.96
CA GLU A 243 8.65 10.89 -6.52
C GLU A 243 7.19 10.70 -6.10
N MET A 244 7.01 10.06 -4.95
CA MET A 244 5.73 9.87 -4.28
C MET A 244 5.81 10.24 -2.81
N CYS A 245 4.67 10.65 -2.24
CA CYS A 245 4.47 10.87 -0.82
C CYS A 245 3.12 10.27 -0.44
N PHE A 246 3.11 8.97 -0.16
CA PHE A 246 1.91 8.22 0.12
C PHE A 246 2.11 7.31 1.32
N PHE A 247 1.00 6.87 1.89
CA PHE A 247 0.97 5.75 2.81
C PHE A 247 -0.33 4.99 2.60
N TRP A 248 -0.37 3.77 3.11
CA TRP A 248 -1.63 3.07 3.30
C TRP A 248 -1.79 2.65 4.75
N ALA A 249 -3.05 2.59 5.16
CA ALA A 249 -3.45 2.19 6.50
C ALA A 249 -4.47 1.06 6.42
N TYR A 250 -4.17 -0.03 7.10
CA TYR A 250 -5.08 -1.15 7.27
C TYR A 250 -5.94 -0.93 8.50
N TYR A 251 -7.25 -1.16 8.37
CA TYR A 251 -8.21 -0.87 9.42
C TYR A 251 -9.37 -1.87 9.47
N PHE A 252 -10.14 -1.82 10.56
CA PHE A 252 -11.37 -2.59 10.75
C PHE A 252 -12.34 -1.85 11.69
N PRO A 253 -13.66 -2.09 11.63
CA PRO A 253 -14.35 -2.87 10.60
C PRO A 253 -14.32 -2.16 9.24
N SER A 254 -14.36 -2.93 8.15
CA SER A 254 -14.41 -2.41 6.79
C SER A 254 -15.58 -1.43 6.62
N ARG A 255 -15.30 -0.34 5.92
CA ARG A 255 -16.25 0.71 5.53
C ARG A 255 -16.14 1.04 4.04
N GLY A 256 -15.55 0.10 3.27
CA GLY A 256 -15.15 0.29 1.88
C GLY A 256 -13.89 1.15 1.72
N PRO A 257 -13.27 1.15 0.53
CA PRO A 257 -12.00 1.81 0.30
C PRO A 257 -12.04 3.32 0.54
N LEU A 258 -10.86 3.87 0.88
CA LEU A 258 -10.61 5.30 0.88
C LEU A 258 -9.36 5.59 0.06
N VAL A 259 -9.50 6.45 -0.95
CA VAL A 259 -8.36 6.97 -1.72
C VAL A 259 -8.33 8.48 -1.62
N CYS A 260 -7.21 9.03 -1.16
CA CYS A 260 -6.99 10.47 -1.06
C CYS A 260 -5.65 10.83 -1.74
N ALA A 261 -5.66 11.83 -2.62
CA ALA A 261 -4.45 12.33 -3.27
C ALA A 261 -4.50 13.86 -3.30
N ASN A 262 -4.18 14.49 -2.17
CA ASN A 262 -4.16 15.94 -2.05
C ASN A 262 -3.30 16.54 -3.18
N GLY A 263 -3.78 17.61 -3.83
CA GLY A 263 -3.14 18.17 -5.03
C GLY A 263 -3.69 17.63 -6.35
N LEU A 264 -4.25 16.41 -6.39
CA LEU A 264 -4.98 15.88 -7.54
C LEU A 264 -6.50 15.86 -7.30
N PHE A 265 -6.94 15.22 -6.21
CA PHE A 265 -8.34 15.07 -5.85
C PHE A 265 -8.52 14.87 -4.34
N GLY A 266 -9.66 15.30 -3.81
CA GLY A 266 -10.02 15.03 -2.42
C GLY A 266 -10.37 13.55 -2.20
N CYS A 267 -10.49 13.14 -0.94
CA CYS A 267 -10.92 11.79 -0.58
C CYS A 267 -12.28 11.42 -1.20
N ASN A 268 -12.39 10.19 -1.70
CA ASN A 268 -13.63 9.63 -2.29
C ASN A 268 -14.69 9.24 -1.25
#